data_AF-A0A258M7C0-F1
#
_entry.id   AF-A0A258M7C0-F1
#
_cell.length_a   1.000
_cell.length_b   1.000
_cell.length_c   1.000
_cell.angle_alpha   90.00
_cell.angle_beta   90.00
_cell.angle_gamma   90.00
#
_symmetry.space_group_name_H-M   'P 1'
#
loop_
_entity.id
_entity.type
_entity.pdbx_description
1 polymer ?
#
loop_
_entity_poly.entity_id
_entity_poly.type
_entity_poly.pdbx_seq_one_letter_code
_entity_poly.pdbx_strand_id
1 'polypeptide(L)'
;MEYLSTLKLTTVDYFTLVVLLVSALVGISRGLFKEVLALASWFIAAWVAYHYTNYLSVEWLSTFHMDELLSLGLSFLILFILTLIVCGLVGNVIQKI
;
A
#
# COMPACT_ATOMS: atom_id res chain seq x y z
N MET A 1 -27.65 -21.34 -14.85
CA MET A 1 -28.30 -21.29 -13.51
C MET A 1 -28.29 -22.64 -12.79
N GLU A 2 -27.67 -23.70 -13.34
CA GLU A 2 -27.59 -25.03 -12.69
C GLU A 2 -26.47 -25.18 -11.65
N TYR A 3 -25.43 -24.34 -11.69
CA TYR A 3 -24.32 -24.40 -10.72
C TYR A 3 -24.73 -24.02 -9.29
N LEU A 4 -25.75 -23.17 -9.14
CA LEU A 4 -26.23 -22.73 -7.82
C LEU A 4 -27.16 -23.76 -7.17
N SER A 5 -27.82 -24.62 -7.96
CA SER A 5 -28.72 -25.67 -7.46
C SER A 5 -27.98 -26.94 -7.02
N THR A 6 -26.76 -27.17 -7.51
CA THR A 6 -25.87 -28.26 -7.04
C THR A 6 -25.16 -27.94 -5.72
N LEU A 7 -25.04 -26.66 -5.36
CA LEU A 7 -24.49 -26.24 -4.08
C LEU A 7 -25.56 -26.41 -3.00
N LYS A 8 -25.54 -27.56 -2.29
CA LYS A 8 -26.35 -27.75 -1.08
C LYS A 8 -25.78 -26.92 0.06
N LEU A 9 -26.08 -25.62 0.06
CA LEU A 9 -25.75 -24.73 1.16
C LEU A 9 -26.68 -25.02 2.34
N THR A 10 -26.09 -25.45 3.45
CA THR A 10 -26.82 -25.65 4.71
C THR A 10 -27.13 -24.31 5.37
N THR A 11 -28.10 -24.28 6.27
CA THR A 11 -28.44 -23.08 7.07
C THR A 11 -27.23 -22.51 7.81
N VAL A 12 -26.28 -23.36 8.19
CA VAL A 12 -25.00 -22.95 8.81
C VAL A 12 -24.13 -22.16 7.83
N ASP A 13 -24.10 -22.56 6.55
CA ASP A 13 -23.31 -21.87 5.52
C ASP A 13 -23.82 -20.42 5.32
N TYR A 14 -25.14 -20.26 5.20
CA TYR A 14 -25.76 -18.93 5.15
C TYR A 14 -25.49 -18.08 6.38
N PHE A 15 -25.54 -18.68 7.58
CA PHE A 15 -25.23 -17.98 8.83
C PHE A 15 -23.77 -17.51 8.87
N THR A 16 -22.84 -18.39 8.50
CA THR A 16 -21.41 -18.05 8.40
C THR A 16 -21.18 -16.95 7.38
N LEU A 17 -21.83 -17.00 6.22
CA LEU A 17 -21.70 -15.98 5.17
C LEU A 17 -22.14 -14.59 5.67
N VAL A 18 -23.25 -14.52 6.41
CA VAL A 18 -23.72 -13.27 7.04
C VAL A 18 -22.73 -12.77 8.09
N VAL A 19 -22.25 -13.64 8.98
CA VAL A 19 -21.26 -13.26 10.01
C VAL A 19 -19.95 -12.79 9.38
N LEU A 20 -19.53 -13.42 8.29
CA LEU A 20 -18.31 -13.09 7.55
C LEU A 20 -18.45 -11.74 6.84
N LEU A 21 -19.61 -11.47 6.23
CA LEU A 21 -19.94 -10.16 5.65
C LEU A 21 -19.95 -9.05 6.70
N VAL A 22 -20.59 -9.29 7.86
CA VAL A 22 -20.63 -8.30 8.95
C VAL A 22 -19.23 -8.08 9.53
N SER A 23 -18.44 -9.15 9.74
CA SER A 23 -17.05 -9.01 10.21
C SER A 23 -16.17 -8.28 9.19
N ALA A 24 -16.37 -8.52 7.90
CA ALA A 24 -15.70 -7.76 6.84
C ALA A 24 -16.10 -6.29 6.90
N LEU A 25 -17.40 -5.96 6.96
CA LEU A 25 -17.88 -4.58 7.08
C LEU A 25 -17.37 -3.87 8.34
N VAL A 26 -17.35 -4.55 9.48
CA VAL A 26 -16.84 -4.02 10.75
C VAL A 26 -15.32 -3.85 10.71
N GLY A 27 -14.61 -4.77 10.04
CA GLY A 27 -13.19 -4.63 9.75
C GLY A 27 -12.93 -3.37 8.93
N ILE A 28 -13.66 -3.19 7.83
CA ILE A 28 -13.58 -2.01 6.96
C ILE A 28 -13.86 -0.72 7.73
N SER A 29 -14.92 -0.70 8.54
CA SER A 29 -15.35 0.51 9.25
C SER A 29 -14.43 0.91 10.41
N ARG A 30 -13.69 -0.03 11.01
CA ARG A 30 -12.78 0.26 12.14
C ARG A 30 -11.46 0.94 11.76
N GLY A 31 -11.15 1.06 10.47
CA GLY A 31 -9.91 1.69 10.02
C GLY A 31 -8.86 0.72 9.49
N LEU A 32 -9.15 -0.58 9.38
CA LEU A 32 -8.24 -1.54 8.71
C LEU A 32 -7.95 -1.12 7.27
N PHE A 33 -8.93 -0.54 6.56
CA PHE A 33 -8.68 -0.02 5.21
C PHE A 33 -7.62 1.09 5.22
N LYS A 34 -7.62 1.95 6.24
CA LYS A 34 -6.60 3.01 6.39
C LYS A 34 -5.24 2.42 6.77
N GLU A 35 -5.22 1.44 7.66
CA GLU A 35 -3.98 0.76 8.06
C GLU A 35 -3.35 -0.05 6.91
N VAL A 36 -4.16 -0.77 6.14
CA VAL A 36 -3.72 -1.53 4.96
C VAL A 36 -3.24 -0.58 3.86
N LEU A 37 -3.92 0.55 3.62
CA LEU A 37 -3.45 1.58 2.68
C LEU A 37 -2.13 2.22 3.14
N ALA A 38 -1.94 2.43 4.44
CA ALA A 38 -0.70 2.95 4.99
C ALA A 38 0.46 1.94 4.90
N LEU A 39 0.19 0.65 5.10
CA LEU A 39 1.17 -0.42 4.86
C LEU A 39 1.50 -0.53 3.36
N ALA A 40 0.50 -0.50 2.50
CA ALA A 40 0.69 -0.55 1.04
C ALA A 40 1.51 0.64 0.53
N SER A 41 1.28 1.85 1.06
CA SER A 41 2.06 3.04 0.68
C SER A 41 3.53 2.91 1.07
N TRP A 42 3.83 2.28 2.21
CA TRP A 42 5.18 1.94 2.63
C TRP A 42 5.87 0.96 1.66
N PHE A 43 5.17 -0.09 1.24
CA PHE A 43 5.68 -1.04 0.24
C PHE A 43 5.95 -0.36 -1.12
N ILE A 44 5.00 0.46 -1.60
CA ILE A 44 5.16 1.20 -2.86
C ILE A 44 6.32 2.19 -2.76
N ALA A 45 6.43 2.92 -1.66
CA ALA A 45 7.53 3.86 -1.45
C ALA A 45 8.89 3.16 -1.40
N ALA A 46 9.00 2.02 -0.71
CA ALA A 46 10.24 1.24 -0.68
C ALA A 46 10.62 0.72 -2.08
N TRP A 47 9.64 0.23 -2.85
CA TRP A 47 9.86 -0.25 -4.22
C TRP A 47 10.33 0.86 -5.15
N VAL A 48 9.64 2.01 -5.14
CA VAL A 48 10.00 3.18 -5.95
C VAL A 48 11.36 3.71 -5.54
N ALA A 49 11.63 3.85 -4.24
CA ALA A 49 12.93 4.29 -3.76
C ALA A 49 14.02 3.34 -4.26
N TYR A 50 13.89 2.02 -4.07
CA TYR A 50 14.88 1.04 -4.52
C TYR A 50 15.16 1.13 -6.04
N HIS A 51 14.12 1.32 -6.86
CA HIS A 51 14.27 1.37 -8.30
C HIS A 51 14.90 2.68 -8.79
N TYR A 52 14.51 3.82 -8.21
CA TYR A 52 14.93 5.15 -8.67
C TYR A 52 16.14 5.72 -7.92
N THR A 53 16.63 5.04 -6.88
CA THR A 53 17.80 5.49 -6.08
C THR A 53 19.03 5.71 -6.94
N ASN A 54 19.35 4.78 -7.84
CA ASN A 54 20.51 4.89 -8.73
C ASN A 54 20.40 6.08 -9.71
N TYR A 55 19.19 6.39 -10.18
CA TYR A 55 18.98 7.52 -11.06
C TYR A 55 19.22 8.84 -10.33
N LEU A 56 18.67 8.97 -9.11
CA LEU A 56 18.80 10.20 -8.33
C LEU A 56 20.22 10.40 -7.76
N SER A 57 20.92 9.31 -7.41
CA SER A 57 22.30 9.40 -6.91
C SER A 57 23.28 9.89 -7.98
N VAL A 58 23.13 9.43 -9.22
CA VAL A 58 24.00 9.78 -10.35
C VAL A 58 23.69 11.17 -10.90
N GLU A 59 22.42 11.50 -11.15
CA GLU A 59 22.06 12.74 -11.83
C GLU A 59 22.08 13.97 -10.91
N TRP A 60 21.64 13.81 -9.65
CA TRP A 60 21.49 14.94 -8.72
C TRP A 60 22.62 15.02 -7.71
N LEU A 61 23.03 13.89 -7.12
CA LEU A 61 24.01 13.89 -6.05
C LEU A 61 25.46 13.77 -6.49
N SER A 62 25.74 13.36 -7.74
CA SER A 62 27.10 13.32 -8.28
C SER A 62 27.80 14.69 -8.26
N THR A 63 27.03 15.78 -8.27
CA THR A 63 27.56 17.15 -8.19
C THR A 63 28.25 17.44 -6.85
N PHE A 64 27.83 16.79 -5.77
CA PHE A 64 28.30 17.08 -4.41
C PHE A 64 29.57 16.32 -4.02
N HIS A 65 30.16 15.50 -4.90
CA HIS A 65 31.38 14.70 -4.64
C HIS A 65 31.33 13.95 -3.30
N MET A 66 30.17 13.37 -2.98
CA MET A 66 29.98 12.59 -1.75
C MET A 66 30.38 11.14 -1.95
N ASP A 67 30.66 10.45 -0.84
CA ASP A 67 30.93 9.01 -0.85
C ASP A 67 29.75 8.26 -1.50
N GLU A 68 30.07 7.27 -2.34
CA GLU A 68 29.11 6.58 -3.20
C GLU A 68 27.98 5.94 -2.37
N LEU A 69 28.32 5.34 -1.22
CA LEU A 69 27.34 4.77 -0.30
C LEU A 69 26.44 5.85 0.32
N LEU A 70 27.01 7.00 0.66
CA LEU A 70 26.29 8.10 1.29
C LEU A 70 25.29 8.72 0.31
N SER A 71 25.69 8.90 -0.95
CA SER A 71 24.83 9.42 -2.01
C SER A 71 23.65 8.49 -2.32
N LEU A 72 23.93 7.19 -2.39
CA LEU A 72 22.91 6.16 -2.62
C LEU A 72 21.91 6.12 -1.46
N GLY A 73 22.39 6.17 -0.22
CA GLY A 73 21.56 6.23 0.99
C GLY A 73 20.68 7.48 1.06
N LEU A 74 21.24 8.66 0.77
CA LEU A 74 20.46 9.92 0.76
C LEU A 74 19.39 9.90 -0.33
N SER A 75 19.75 9.43 -1.52
CA SER A 75 18.85 9.37 -2.67
C SER A 75 17.66 8.45 -2.40
N PHE A 76 17.92 7.28 -1.80
CA PHE A 76 16.87 6.38 -1.34
C PHE A 76 15.94 7.05 -0.33
N LEU A 77 16.50 7.72 0.68
CA LEU A 77 15.73 8.35 1.75
C LEU A 77 14.84 9.49 1.20
N ILE A 78 15.38 10.32 0.31
CA ILE A 78 14.64 11.41 -0.34
C ILE A 78 13.48 10.84 -1.18
N LEU A 79 13.73 9.85 -2.03
CA LEU A 79 12.69 9.22 -2.85
C LEU A 79 11.63 8.52 -2.01
N PHE A 80 12.03 7.86 -0.94
CA PHE A 80 11.14 7.16 -0.03
C PHE A 80 10.17 8.13 0.64
N ILE A 81 10.67 9.22 1.20
CA ILE A 81 9.84 10.25 1.85
C ILE A 81 8.92 10.94 0.84
N LEU A 82 9.43 11.34 -0.32
CA LEU A 82 8.61 11.96 -1.37
C LEU A 82 7.48 11.03 -1.82
N THR A 83 7.78 9.75 -2.04
CA THR A 83 6.77 8.77 -2.46
C THR A 83 5.75 8.52 -1.36
N LEU A 84 6.16 8.45 -0.08
CA LEU A 84 5.24 8.34 1.06
C LEU A 84 4.28 9.54 1.14
N ILE A 85 4.78 10.76 0.96
CA ILE A 85 3.95 11.97 0.97
C ILE A 85 2.92 11.91 -0.16
N VAL A 86 3.34 11.60 -1.39
CA VAL A 86 2.44 11.49 -2.55
C VAL A 86 1.40 10.39 -2.32
N CYS A 87 1.83 9.21 -1.88
CA CYS A 87 0.92 8.09 -1.66
C CYS A 87 -0.03 8.34 -0.48
N GLY A 88 0.41 9.05 0.56
CA GLY A 88 -0.42 9.50 1.67
C GLY A 88 -1.45 10.55 1.26
N LEU A 89 -1.07 11.51 0.40
CA LEU A 89 -2.00 12.49 -0.16
C LEU A 89 -3.08 11.81 -1.02
N VAL A 90 -2.68 10.88 -1.90
CA VAL A 90 -3.60 10.08 -2.72
C VAL A 90 -4.54 9.27 -1.83
N GLY A 91 -4.02 8.60 -0.80
CA GLY A 91 -4.83 7.86 0.16
C GLY A 91 -5.87 8.72 0.87
N ASN A 92 -5.49 9.94 1.28
CA ASN A 92 -6.43 10.88 1.91
C ASN A 92 -7.51 11.38 0.94
N VAL A 93 -7.18 11.61 -0.34
CA VAL A 93 -8.16 12.02 -1.36
C VAL A 93 -9.16 10.90 -1.62
N ILE A 94 -8.70 9.65 -1.77
CA ILE A 94 -9.56 8.48 -2.00
C ILE A 94 -10.52 8.27 -0.82
N GLN A 95 -10.08 8.53 0.41
CA GLN A 95 -10.92 8.39 1.60
C GLN A 95 -11.95 9.51 1.77
N LYS A 96 -11.77 10.65 1.08
CA LYS A 96 -12.65 11.81 1.18
C LYS A 96 -13.75 11.83 0.12
N ILE A 97 -13.57 11.09 -0.97
CA ILE A 97 -14.58 10.81 -2.01
C ILE A 97 -15.48 9.67 -1.53
#